data_AF-A0A961VXN5-F1
#
_entry.id   AF-A0A961VXN5-F1
#
_cell.length_a   1.000
_cell.length_b   1.000
_cell.length_c   1.000
_cell.angle_alpha   90.00
_cell.angle_beta   90.00
_cell.angle_gamma   90.00
#
_symmetry.space_group_name_H-M   'P 1'
#
loop_
_entity.id
_entity.type
_entity.pdbx_description
1 polymer ?
#
loop_
_entity_poly.entity_id
_entity_poly.type
_entity_poly.pdbx_seq_one_letter_code
_entity_poly.pdbx_strand_id
1 'polypeptide(L)'
;MTAHVPVLRSASAPHSTGGAAAAAAEPHQMLKLTVRLPGGDALTVDAIEGLRLVELLRAHELPVKAECGGAGVCATCHIRIPHHWQDQIPEASDEELARLDEIPGACDSSRLACQIEMNRDLDGLELEIAADSYAADKHTTIG
;
A
#
# COMPACT_ATOMS: atom_id res chain seq x y z
N MET A 1 28.94 52.11 -39.59
CA MET A 1 28.38 52.41 -38.25
C MET A 1 27.70 51.13 -37.78
N THR A 2 28.50 50.20 -37.29
CA THR A 2 28.13 48.80 -37.04
C THR A 2 27.72 48.65 -35.58
N ALA A 3 26.42 48.55 -35.32
CA ALA A 3 25.91 48.27 -33.98
C ALA A 3 25.79 46.75 -33.78
N HIS A 4 26.78 46.19 -33.09
CA HIS A 4 26.73 44.83 -32.55
C HIS A 4 25.69 44.77 -31.42
N VAL A 5 24.60 44.03 -31.63
CA VAL A 5 23.66 43.66 -30.56
C VAL A 5 24.11 42.32 -29.98
N PRO A 6 24.46 42.24 -28.68
CA PRO A 6 24.86 41.00 -28.05
C PRO A 6 23.67 40.06 -27.80
N VAL A 7 23.83 38.81 -28.24
CA VAL A 7 23.00 37.64 -27.94
C VAL A 7 23.00 37.39 -26.42
N LEU A 8 21.84 37.56 -25.79
CA LEU A 8 21.59 37.12 -24.42
C LEU A 8 20.85 35.77 -24.45
N ARG A 9 21.49 34.79 -23.81
CA ARG A 9 21.14 33.36 -23.77
C ARG A 9 19.77 33.16 -23.12
N SER A 10 18.87 32.47 -23.84
CA SER A 10 17.65 31.90 -23.25
C SER A 10 18.05 30.83 -22.23
N ALA A 11 17.84 31.13 -20.95
CA ALA A 11 17.88 30.14 -19.89
C ALA A 11 16.57 29.33 -19.93
N SER A 12 16.66 28.05 -20.28
CA SER A 12 15.58 27.09 -20.08
C SER A 12 15.38 26.88 -18.58
N ALA A 13 14.18 27.18 -18.10
CA ALA A 13 13.74 26.82 -16.75
C ALA A 13 13.66 25.29 -16.63
N PRO A 14 14.29 24.65 -15.63
CA PRO A 14 13.75 23.42 -15.06
C PRO A 14 12.60 23.77 -14.11
N HIS A 15 11.95 22.77 -13.54
CA HIS A 15 10.85 22.82 -12.55
C HIS A 15 9.45 22.64 -13.14
N SER A 16 9.12 21.37 -13.38
CA SER A 16 7.79 20.84 -13.10
C SER A 16 7.94 19.63 -12.19
N THR A 17 8.10 19.89 -10.91
CA THR A 17 7.71 18.96 -9.84
C THR A 17 6.22 19.14 -9.60
N GLY A 18 5.43 18.17 -10.01
CA GLY A 18 4.04 17.99 -9.59
C GLY A 18 3.71 16.51 -9.80
N GLY A 19 3.18 15.77 -8.85
CA GLY A 19 2.79 16.03 -7.49
C GLY A 19 2.16 14.73 -6.97
N ALA A 20 2.41 14.39 -5.72
CA ALA A 20 1.52 13.55 -4.94
C ALA A 20 1.67 14.03 -3.51
N ALA A 21 0.59 14.62 -3.02
CA ALA A 21 0.50 15.29 -1.74
C ALA A 21 0.89 14.34 -0.60
N ALA A 22 2.03 14.60 0.02
CA ALA A 22 2.19 14.35 1.44
C ALA A 22 1.31 15.39 2.15
N ALA A 23 0.00 15.10 2.23
CA ALA A 23 -0.91 15.89 3.03
C ALA A 23 -0.47 15.75 4.50
N ALA A 24 -0.33 16.90 5.13
CA ALA A 24 0.22 17.10 6.45
C ALA A 24 -0.43 16.19 7.50
N ALA A 25 0.44 15.45 8.16
CA ALA A 25 0.16 14.46 9.17
C ALA A 25 0.24 15.09 10.58
N GLU A 26 -0.88 15.56 11.15
CA GLU A 26 -0.98 16.04 12.55
C GLU A 26 -0.98 14.86 13.54
N PRO A 27 -0.59 15.03 14.83
CA PRO A 27 0.17 14.03 15.60
C PRO A 27 -0.46 12.64 15.56
N HIS A 28 0.07 11.80 14.67
CA HIS A 28 -0.48 10.48 14.44
C HIS A 28 -0.20 9.58 15.64
N GLN A 29 -1.27 9.03 16.21
CA GLN A 29 -1.13 7.86 17.07
C GLN A 29 -0.44 6.77 16.26
N MET A 30 0.67 6.26 16.80
CA MET A 30 1.52 5.28 16.15
C MET A 30 1.03 3.90 16.59
N LEU A 31 0.17 3.32 15.76
CA LEU A 31 -0.39 1.99 15.96
C LEU A 31 0.62 0.92 15.53
N LYS A 32 0.37 -0.34 15.85
CA LYS A 32 1.18 -1.47 15.36
C LYS A 32 0.44 -2.31 14.33
N LEU A 33 1.16 -2.75 13.31
CA LEU A 33 0.69 -3.71 12.31
C LEU A 33 1.71 -4.84 12.19
N THR A 34 1.28 -6.08 12.37
CA THR A 34 2.11 -7.27 12.21
C THR A 34 1.76 -7.98 10.91
N VAL A 35 2.74 -8.09 10.02
CA VAL A 35 2.59 -8.63 8.67
C VAL A 35 3.38 -9.91 8.53
N ARG A 36 2.69 -11.01 8.24
CA ARG A 36 3.30 -12.30 7.92
C ARG A 36 3.50 -12.43 6.41
N LEU A 37 4.69 -12.87 6.02
CA LEU A 37 5.04 -13.18 4.64
C LEU A 37 4.78 -14.66 4.34
N PRO A 38 4.55 -15.05 3.08
CA PRO A 38 4.30 -16.45 2.67
C PRO A 38 5.48 -17.42 2.85
N GLY A 39 6.54 -17.03 3.57
CA GLY A 39 7.63 -17.90 4.04
C GLY A 39 7.62 -18.15 5.56
N GLY A 40 6.65 -17.60 6.29
CA GLY A 40 6.55 -17.69 7.75
C GLY A 40 7.31 -16.60 8.52
N ASP A 41 8.04 -15.73 7.83
CA ASP A 41 8.62 -14.53 8.45
C ASP A 41 7.53 -13.52 8.79
N ALA A 42 7.69 -12.80 9.90
CA ALA A 42 6.74 -11.81 10.38
C ALA A 42 7.45 -10.53 10.77
N LEU A 43 6.93 -9.40 10.29
CA LEU A 43 7.46 -8.07 10.58
C LEU A 43 6.39 -7.23 11.26
N THR A 44 6.76 -6.53 12.33
CA THR A 44 5.91 -5.52 12.95
C THR A 44 6.36 -4.14 12.51
N VAL A 45 5.45 -3.37 11.94
CA VAL A 45 5.68 -2.02 11.43
C VAL A 45 4.78 -1.02 12.15
N ASP A 46 5.19 0.25 12.12
CA ASP A 46 4.37 1.35 12.63
C ASP A 46 3.23 1.65 11.66
N ALA A 47 2.01 1.72 12.17
CA ALA A 47 0.81 1.99 11.42
C ALA A 47 0.23 3.35 11.80
N ILE A 48 -0.28 4.03 10.78
CA ILE A 48 -0.83 5.37 10.90
C ILE A 48 -2.34 5.25 10.82
N GLU A 49 -3.05 5.73 11.85
CA GLU A 49 -4.51 5.80 11.83
C GLU A 49 -5.01 6.59 10.61
N GLY A 50 -6.08 6.09 9.98
CA GLY A 50 -6.70 6.67 8.79
C GLY A 50 -6.04 6.28 7.48
N LEU A 51 -4.91 5.57 7.50
CA LEU A 51 -4.32 5.00 6.28
C LEU A 51 -4.87 3.62 5.99
N ARG A 52 -5.02 3.30 4.71
CA ARG A 52 -5.43 1.96 4.28
C ARG A 52 -4.27 0.99 4.41
N LEU A 53 -4.55 -0.28 4.67
CA LEU A 53 -3.51 -1.29 4.87
C LEU A 53 -2.59 -1.37 3.64
N VAL A 54 -3.12 -1.28 2.41
CA VAL A 54 -2.29 -1.28 1.19
C VAL A 54 -1.29 -0.12 1.14
N GLU A 55 -1.63 1.04 1.69
CA GLU A 55 -0.74 2.22 1.74
C GLU A 55 0.35 2.02 2.77
N LEU A 56 0.01 1.45 3.93
CA LEU A 56 0.97 1.07 4.96
C LEU A 56 1.95 -0.01 4.47
N LEU A 57 1.45 -1.06 3.83
CA LEU A 57 2.28 -2.12 3.28
C LEU A 57 3.31 -1.57 2.28
N ARG A 58 2.88 -0.65 1.40
CA ARG A 58 3.78 -0.02 0.42
C ARG A 58 4.73 0.99 1.05
N ALA A 59 4.28 1.76 2.03
CA ALA A 59 5.11 2.75 2.73
C ALA A 59 6.27 2.08 3.48
N HIS A 60 6.07 0.87 3.98
CA HIS A 60 7.09 0.04 4.63
C HIS A 60 7.82 -0.90 3.66
N GLU A 61 7.66 -0.69 2.35
CA GLU A 61 8.33 -1.47 1.30
C GLU A 61 8.07 -2.99 1.42
N LEU A 62 6.93 -3.38 2.00
CA LEU A 62 6.54 -4.78 2.14
C LEU A 62 6.13 -5.33 0.76
N PRO A 63 6.43 -6.62 0.48
CA PRO A 63 6.33 -7.21 -0.85
C PRO A 63 4.89 -7.56 -1.25
N VAL A 64 4.02 -6.56 -1.34
CA VAL A 64 2.66 -6.67 -1.90
C VAL A 64 2.64 -6.14 -3.34
N LYS A 65 2.00 -6.88 -4.26
CA LYS A 65 1.92 -6.49 -5.69
C LYS A 65 1.20 -5.15 -5.90
N ALA A 66 -0.01 -4.99 -5.34
CA ALA A 66 -0.82 -3.77 -5.33
C ALA A 66 -0.88 -3.01 -6.69
N GLU A 67 -1.18 -3.72 -7.78
CA GLU A 67 -1.01 -3.20 -9.16
C GLU A 67 -1.88 -1.99 -9.50
N CYS A 68 -3.10 -1.91 -8.96
CA CYS A 68 -3.97 -0.74 -9.17
C CYS A 68 -3.72 0.40 -8.17
N GLY A 69 -2.71 0.28 -7.30
CA GLY A 69 -2.43 1.27 -6.26
C GLY A 69 -3.52 1.40 -5.18
N GLY A 70 -4.45 0.45 -5.11
CA GLY A 70 -5.55 0.44 -4.14
C GLY A 70 -6.85 1.07 -4.64
N ALA A 71 -7.10 1.12 -5.95
CA ALA A 71 -8.34 1.62 -6.52
C ALA A 71 -9.55 0.65 -6.39
N GLY A 72 -9.37 -0.53 -5.77
CA GLY A 72 -10.45 -1.54 -5.63
C GLY A 72 -10.82 -2.27 -6.92
N VAL A 73 -10.08 -2.05 -8.01
CA VAL A 73 -10.40 -2.62 -9.33
C VAL A 73 -9.73 -3.96 -9.62
N CYS A 74 -8.62 -4.25 -8.94
CA CYS A 74 -7.90 -5.52 -9.02
C CYS A 74 -7.91 -6.26 -7.68
N ALA A 75 -7.35 -7.47 -7.63
CA ALA A 75 -7.30 -8.30 -6.43
C ALA A 75 -5.86 -8.52 -5.89
N THR A 76 -4.84 -7.86 -6.43
CA THR A 76 -3.41 -8.11 -6.11
C THR A 76 -2.90 -7.44 -4.84
N CYS A 77 -3.81 -7.00 -3.98
CA CYS A 77 -3.53 -6.62 -2.59
C CYS A 77 -4.19 -7.61 -1.62
N HIS A 78 -4.35 -8.86 -2.05
CA HIS A 78 -4.97 -9.93 -1.28
C HIS A 78 -4.14 -10.23 -0.04
N ILE A 79 -4.81 -10.18 1.11
CA ILE A 79 -4.29 -10.53 2.42
C ILE A 79 -5.24 -11.51 3.11
N ARG A 80 -4.75 -12.16 4.16
CA ARG A 80 -5.58 -12.96 5.06
C ARG A 80 -5.58 -12.35 6.45
N ILE A 81 -6.76 -12.19 7.01
CA ILE A 81 -6.98 -11.69 8.38
C ILE A 81 -7.34 -12.86 9.30
N PRO A 82 -6.59 -13.09 10.39
CA PRO A 82 -6.92 -14.08 11.39
C PRO A 82 -8.34 -13.91 11.95
N HIS A 83 -9.00 -15.02 12.27
CA HIS A 83 -10.40 -15.01 12.70
C HIS A 83 -10.67 -14.11 13.92
N HIS A 84 -9.72 -13.96 14.85
CA HIS A 84 -9.88 -13.08 16.02
C HIS A 84 -9.90 -11.58 15.70
N TRP A 85 -9.50 -11.19 14.48
CA TRP A 85 -9.56 -9.81 14.00
C TRP A 85 -10.79 -9.54 13.11
N GLN A 86 -11.51 -10.57 12.67
CA GLN A 86 -12.60 -10.40 11.69
C GLN A 86 -13.78 -9.59 12.22
N ASP A 87 -14.08 -9.67 13.52
CA ASP A 87 -15.16 -8.89 14.15
C ASP A 87 -14.82 -7.39 14.28
N GLN A 88 -13.54 -7.04 14.20
CA GLN A 88 -13.01 -5.68 14.36
C GLN A 88 -12.86 -4.94 13.02
N ILE A 89 -12.97 -5.66 11.90
CA ILE A 89 -12.92 -5.07 10.55
C ILE A 89 -14.32 -5.04 9.93
N PRO A 90 -14.62 -4.03 9.10
CA PRO A 90 -15.89 -4.01 8.37
C PRO A 90 -16.01 -5.23 7.46
N GLU A 91 -17.21 -5.77 7.30
CA GLU A 91 -17.47 -6.86 6.35
C GLU A 91 -17.03 -6.50 4.92
N ALA A 92 -16.72 -7.50 4.11
CA ALA A 92 -16.35 -7.26 2.71
C ALA A 92 -17.58 -6.78 1.92
N SER A 93 -17.43 -5.65 1.22
CA SER A 93 -18.47 -5.15 0.31
C SER A 93 -18.68 -6.10 -0.88
N ASP A 94 -19.84 -6.04 -1.54
CA ASP A 94 -20.12 -6.83 -2.75
C ASP A 94 -19.06 -6.64 -3.85
N GLU A 95 -18.56 -5.41 -4.02
CA GLU A 95 -17.49 -5.11 -4.98
C GLU A 95 -16.16 -5.78 -4.58
N GLU A 96 -15.83 -5.83 -3.29
CA GLU A 96 -14.66 -6.53 -2.78
C GLU A 96 -14.80 -8.05 -3.00
N LEU A 97 -15.96 -8.60 -2.65
CA LEU A 97 -16.27 -10.02 -2.81
C LEU A 97 -16.21 -10.46 -4.28
N ALA A 98 -16.71 -9.64 -5.20
CA ALA A 98 -16.64 -9.92 -6.64
C ALA A 98 -15.19 -10.05 -7.14
N ARG A 99 -14.24 -9.29 -6.55
CA ARG A 99 -12.81 -9.41 -6.87
C ARG A 99 -12.16 -10.60 -6.18
N LEU A 100 -12.56 -10.92 -4.96
CA LEU A 100 -12.05 -12.06 -4.21
C LEU A 100 -12.47 -13.40 -4.82
N ASP A 101 -13.67 -13.48 -5.40
CA ASP A 101 -14.19 -14.66 -6.10
C ASP A 101 -13.32 -15.08 -7.30
N GLU A 102 -12.64 -14.11 -7.93
CA GLU A 102 -11.73 -14.36 -9.04
C GLU A 102 -10.40 -15.01 -8.58
N ILE A 103 -10.10 -15.00 -7.28
CA ILE A 103 -8.87 -15.57 -6.73
C ILE A 103 -9.08 -17.05 -6.37
N PRO A 104 -8.32 -17.99 -6.98
CA PRO A 104 -8.41 -19.39 -6.63
C PRO A 104 -7.94 -19.64 -5.19
N GLY A 105 -8.82 -20.24 -4.37
CA GLY A 105 -8.52 -20.55 -2.97
C GLY A 105 -8.65 -19.37 -2.02
N ALA A 106 -9.34 -18.29 -2.42
CA ALA A 106 -9.87 -17.33 -1.46
C ALA A 106 -10.88 -18.01 -0.53
N CYS A 107 -10.91 -17.55 0.72
CA CYS A 107 -11.76 -18.07 1.79
C CYS A 107 -12.24 -16.90 2.67
N ASP A 108 -13.01 -17.16 3.71
CA ASP A 108 -13.66 -16.10 4.53
C ASP A 108 -12.66 -15.16 5.21
N SER A 109 -11.44 -15.62 5.45
CA SER A 109 -10.35 -14.78 5.97
C SER A 109 -9.69 -13.89 4.92
N SER A 110 -9.97 -14.11 3.62
CA SER A 110 -9.41 -13.33 2.52
C SER A 110 -10.02 -11.94 2.48
N ARG A 111 -9.17 -10.91 2.39
CA ARG A 111 -9.56 -9.52 2.23
C ARG A 111 -8.65 -8.81 1.24
N LEU A 112 -9.10 -7.67 0.74
CA LEU A 112 -8.27 -6.75 -0.03
C LEU A 112 -7.74 -5.66 0.90
N ALA A 113 -6.42 -5.58 1.06
CA ALA A 113 -5.77 -4.60 1.94
C ALA A 113 -6.13 -3.15 1.58
N CYS A 114 -6.59 -2.88 0.35
CA CYS A 114 -7.01 -1.55 -0.07
C CYS A 114 -8.41 -1.14 0.40
N GLN A 115 -9.20 -2.08 0.93
CA GLN A 115 -10.56 -1.84 1.43
C GLN A 115 -10.63 -1.72 2.96
N ILE A 116 -9.50 -1.93 3.66
CA ILE A 116 -9.42 -1.85 5.11
C ILE A 116 -8.60 -0.61 5.49
N GLU A 117 -9.21 0.24 6.32
CA GLU A 117 -8.57 1.42 6.91
C GLU A 117 -8.09 1.11 8.33
N MET A 118 -6.86 1.51 8.64
CA MET A 118 -6.29 1.38 9.97
C MET A 118 -6.97 2.33 10.94
N ASN A 119 -7.41 1.81 12.08
CA ASN A 119 -7.99 2.62 13.16
C ASN A 119 -7.50 2.09 14.52
N ARG A 120 -7.75 2.85 15.59
CA ARG A 120 -7.39 2.50 16.97
C ARG A 120 -7.82 1.12 17.48
N ASP A 121 -8.92 0.56 16.98
CA ASP A 121 -9.40 -0.78 17.34
C ASP A 121 -8.49 -1.87 16.76
N LEU A 122 -7.82 -1.54 15.65
CA LEU A 122 -6.89 -2.42 14.94
C LEU A 122 -5.45 -2.30 15.44
N ASP A 123 -5.20 -1.68 16.61
CA ASP A 123 -3.85 -1.61 17.16
C ASP A 123 -3.29 -3.02 17.43
N GLY A 124 -2.17 -3.35 16.78
CA GLY A 124 -1.59 -4.68 16.83
C GLY A 124 -2.20 -5.68 15.84
N LEU A 125 -2.98 -5.22 14.86
CA LEU A 125 -3.57 -6.05 13.81
C LEU A 125 -2.53 -7.01 13.22
N GLU A 126 -2.90 -8.28 13.14
CA GLU A 126 -2.13 -9.30 12.45
C GLU A 126 -2.75 -9.58 11.09
N LEU A 127 -1.93 -9.65 10.05
CA LEU A 127 -2.34 -10.08 8.73
C LEU A 127 -1.26 -10.91 8.05
N GLU A 128 -1.63 -11.65 7.01
CA GLU A 128 -0.71 -12.37 6.13
C GLU A 128 -0.86 -11.86 4.69
N ILE A 129 0.26 -11.58 4.00
CA ILE A 129 0.24 -11.36 2.55
C ILE A 129 0.01 -12.70 1.87
N ALA A 130 -1.09 -12.80 1.11
CA ALA A 130 -1.41 -14.03 0.39
C ALA A 130 -0.33 -14.34 -0.66
N ALA A 131 -0.05 -15.62 -0.87
CA ALA A 131 1.01 -16.08 -1.78
C ALA A 131 0.86 -15.53 -3.22
N ASP A 132 -0.37 -15.41 -3.72
CA ASP A 132 -0.63 -14.81 -5.04
C ASP A 132 -0.26 -13.32 -5.08
N SER A 133 -0.41 -12.58 -3.98
CA SER A 133 -0.11 -11.15 -3.92
C SER A 133 1.32 -10.83 -3.48
N TYR A 134 2.17 -11.84 -3.27
CA TYR A 134 3.54 -11.66 -2.84
C TYR A 134 4.48 -11.32 -4.01
N ALA A 135 5.17 -10.20 -3.91
CA ALA A 135 6.14 -9.72 -4.90
C ALA A 135 7.57 -10.02 -4.43
N ALA A 136 8.03 -11.27 -4.58
CA ALA A 136 9.31 -11.77 -4.08
C ALA A 136 10.56 -11.06 -4.64
N ASP A 137 10.42 -10.31 -5.73
CA ASP A 137 11.51 -9.98 -6.65
C ASP A 137 11.63 -8.48 -6.97
N LYS A 138 11.93 -7.62 -5.99
CA LYS A 138 12.40 -6.25 -6.32
C LYS A 138 13.53 -5.79 -5.38
N HIS A 139 14.67 -6.48 -5.41
CA HIS A 139 16.06 -5.97 -5.20
C HIS A 139 16.99 -7.00 -4.53
N THR A 140 17.38 -8.07 -5.23
CA THR A 140 18.63 -8.81 -4.89
C THR A 140 19.30 -9.39 -6.13
N THR A 141 19.54 -8.53 -7.12
CA THR A 141 20.55 -8.81 -8.16
C THR A 141 21.15 -7.48 -8.61
N ILE A 142 22.06 -6.95 -7.81
CA ILE A 142 23.15 -6.12 -8.32
C ILE A 142 24.39 -7.01 -8.17
N GLY A 143 24.72 -7.70 -9.26
CA GLY A 143 26.06 -8.23 -9.49
C GLY A 143 26.97 -7.14 -10.00
#